data_AF-A0A1Q2YIG8-F1
#
_entry.id   AF-A0A1Q2YIG8-F1
#
_cell.length_a   1.000
_cell.length_b   1.000
_cell.length_c   1.000
_cell.angle_alpha   90.00
_cell.angle_beta   90.00
_cell.angle_gamma   90.00
#
_symmetry.space_group_name_H-M   'P 1'
#
loop_
_entity.id
_entity.type
_entity.pdbx_description
1 polymer ?
#
loop_
_entity_poly.entity_id
_entity_poly.type
_entity_poly.pdbx_seq_one_letter_code
_entity_poly.pdbx_strand_id
1 'polypeptide(L)'
;MSTFDQSKIGGLLKLGNSTNSRLPKGDEGVKQLAVLKTDTVKLVDVLKTVPKNVIYGEVLGKAGEPIVAPNLNKRFSVKLLTEEEHGMYSDDYPCRIFKSTA
;
A
#
# COMPACT_ATOMS: atom_id res chain seq x y z
N MET A 1 5.34 15.09 -10.14
CA MET A 1 4.13 14.64 -9.41
C MET A 1 3.49 13.53 -10.21
N SER A 2 3.23 12.37 -9.61
CA SER A 2 2.62 11.23 -10.31
C SER A 2 1.11 11.26 -10.09
N THR A 3 0.33 11.18 -11.16
CA THR A 3 -1.14 11.15 -11.11
C THR A 3 -1.68 9.83 -11.62
N PHE A 4 -2.54 9.19 -10.82
CA PHE A 4 -3.14 7.90 -11.12
C PHE A 4 -4.66 8.06 -11.16
N ASP A 5 -5.24 7.73 -12.30
CA ASP A 5 -6.69 7.63 -12.49
C ASP A 5 -7.11 6.15 -12.43
N GLN A 6 -8.43 5.91 -12.39
CA GLN A 6 -8.97 4.54 -12.30
C GLN A 6 -8.60 3.68 -13.51
N SER A 7 -8.49 4.27 -14.70
CA SER A 7 -8.12 3.56 -15.92
C SER A 7 -6.66 3.08 -15.88
N LYS A 8 -5.74 3.93 -15.41
CA LYS A 8 -4.32 3.59 -15.21
C LYS A 8 -4.16 2.50 -14.17
N ILE A 9 -4.87 2.58 -13.04
CA ILE A 9 -4.83 1.55 -12.00
C ILE A 9 -5.40 0.23 -12.55
N GLY A 10 -6.54 0.27 -13.24
CA GLY A 10 -7.11 -0.90 -13.91
C GLY A 10 -6.16 -1.52 -14.94
N GLY A 11 -5.41 -0.68 -15.67
CA GLY A 11 -4.38 -1.14 -16.59
C GLY A 11 -3.20 -1.81 -15.92
N LEU A 12 -2.72 -1.26 -14.81
CA LEU A 12 -1.65 -1.89 -14.03
C LEU A 12 -2.09 -3.26 -13.49
N LEU A 13 -3.33 -3.39 -13.02
CA LEU A 13 -3.87 -4.67 -12.57
C LEU A 13 -3.97 -5.68 -13.73
N LYS A 14 -4.45 -5.25 -14.90
CA LYS A 14 -4.65 -6.11 -16.06
C LYS A 14 -3.35 -6.53 -16.75
N LEU A 15 -2.46 -5.57 -17.03
CA LEU A 15 -1.26 -5.75 -17.86
C LEU A 15 0.01 -5.97 -17.03
N GLY A 16 -0.03 -5.68 -15.73
CA GLY A 16 1.13 -5.75 -14.85
C GLY A 16 1.96 -4.47 -14.88
N ASN A 17 3.17 -4.58 -14.35
CA ASN A 17 4.14 -3.48 -14.25
C ASN A 17 5.51 -3.93 -14.80
N SER A 18 6.52 -3.06 -14.71
CA SER A 18 7.87 -3.36 -15.20
C SER A 18 8.56 -4.52 -14.47
N THR A 19 8.21 -4.77 -13.21
CA THR A 19 8.78 -5.85 -12.39
C THR A 19 8.02 -7.17 -12.57
N ASN A 20 6.71 -7.12 -12.74
CA ASN A 20 5.82 -8.27 -12.94
C ASN A 20 4.92 -8.02 -14.15
N SER A 21 5.47 -8.26 -15.35
CA SER A 21 4.78 -8.02 -16.61
C SER A 21 3.84 -9.18 -16.95
N ARG A 22 2.59 -8.83 -17.25
CA ARG A 22 1.57 -9.74 -17.81
C ARG A 22 1.23 -9.37 -19.26
N LEU A 23 2.02 -8.47 -19.85
CA LEU A 23 1.85 -8.04 -21.23
C LEU A 23 2.35 -9.13 -22.20
N PRO A 24 1.56 -9.50 -23.22
CA PRO A 24 2.05 -10.34 -24.31
C PRO A 24 3.25 -9.69 -25.01
N LYS A 25 4.15 -10.51 -25.56
CA LYS A 25 5.31 -10.03 -26.32
C LYS A 25 4.91 -9.59 -27.73
N GLY A 26 5.58 -8.57 -28.26
CA GLY A 26 5.41 -8.12 -29.65
C GLY A 26 4.15 -7.28 -29.88
N ASP A 27 3.61 -7.35 -31.10
CA ASP A 27 2.55 -6.46 -31.58
C ASP A 27 1.24 -6.57 -30.78
N GLU A 28 0.95 -7.74 -30.20
CA GLU A 28 -0.23 -7.92 -29.35
C GLU A 28 -0.15 -7.11 -28.06
N GLY A 29 1.03 -7.01 -27.45
CA GLY A 29 1.25 -6.18 -26.27
C GLY A 29 1.12 -4.68 -26.58
N VAL A 30 1.62 -4.27 -27.74
CA VAL A 30 1.49 -2.88 -28.22
C VAL A 30 0.02 -2.52 -28.46
N LYS A 31 -0.76 -3.43 -29.07
CA LYS A 31 -2.20 -3.24 -29.26
C LYS A 31 -2.95 -3.14 -27.92
N GLN A 32 -2.64 -3.99 -26.95
CA GLN A 32 -3.28 -3.94 -25.63
C GLN A 32 -2.96 -2.65 -24.87
N LEU A 33 -1.72 -2.15 -24.96
CA LEU A 33 -1.34 -0.86 -24.40
C LEU A 33 -2.03 0.31 -25.10
N ALA A 34 -2.21 0.22 -26.43
CA ALA A 34 -2.90 1.24 -27.20
C ALA A 34 -4.38 1.34 -26.79
N VAL A 35 -5.09 0.20 -26.68
CA VAL A 35 -6.48 0.16 -26.22
C VAL A 35 -6.65 0.81 -24.85
N LEU A 36 -5.69 0.62 -23.94
CA LEU A 36 -5.77 1.18 -22.59
C LEU A 36 -5.57 2.71 -22.54
N LYS A 37 -4.97 3.30 -23.58
CA LYS A 37 -4.83 4.76 -23.72
C LYS A 37 -6.10 5.39 -24.31
N THR A 38 -6.85 4.64 -25.10
CA THR A 38 -8.00 5.15 -25.84
C THR A 38 -9.31 4.91 -25.09
N ASP A 39 -9.49 3.72 -24.50
CA ASP A 39 -10.71 3.31 -23.84
C ASP A 39 -10.62 3.42 -22.32
N THR A 40 -11.68 3.94 -21.70
CA THR A 40 -11.78 4.07 -20.25
C THR A 40 -12.02 2.70 -19.63
N VAL A 41 -10.97 2.09 -19.11
CA VAL A 41 -11.07 0.79 -18.42
C VAL A 41 -11.76 1.00 -17.06
N LYS A 42 -12.94 0.40 -16.89
CA LYS A 42 -13.64 0.40 -15.60
C LYS A 42 -12.91 -0.51 -14.61
N LEU A 43 -12.38 0.08 -13.55
CA LEU A 43 -11.65 -0.65 -12.50
C LEU A 43 -12.48 -1.79 -11.89
N VAL A 44 -13.79 -1.62 -11.76
CA VAL A 44 -14.71 -2.62 -11.20
C VAL A 44 -14.73 -3.90 -12.03
N ASP A 45 -14.71 -3.79 -13.36
CA ASP A 45 -14.72 -4.95 -14.25
C ASP A 45 -13.38 -5.69 -14.21
N VAL A 46 -12.29 -4.95 -14.03
CA VAL A 46 -10.96 -5.53 -13.81
C VAL A 46 -10.91 -6.28 -12.48
N LEU A 47 -11.36 -5.68 -11.38
CA LEU A 47 -11.31 -6.32 -10.05
C LEU A 47 -12.12 -7.63 -9.97
N LYS A 48 -13.20 -7.76 -10.75
CA LYS A 48 -13.99 -9.01 -10.83
C LYS A 48 -13.27 -10.15 -11.55
N THR A 49 -12.35 -9.82 -12.45
CA THR A 49 -11.69 -10.79 -13.35
C THR A 49 -10.26 -11.10 -12.95
N VAL A 50 -9.62 -10.22 -12.17
CA VAL A 50 -8.24 -10.39 -11.70
C VAL A 50 -8.15 -11.59 -10.76
N PRO A 51 -7.15 -12.48 -10.94
CA PRO A 51 -6.99 -13.66 -10.11
C PRO A 51 -6.53 -13.30 -8.69
N LYS A 52 -6.90 -14.13 -7.70
CA LYS A 52 -6.61 -13.87 -6.28
C LYS A 52 -5.13 -13.68 -5.96
N ASN A 53 -4.24 -14.36 -6.69
CA ASN A 53 -2.79 -14.25 -6.54
C ASN A 53 -2.24 -12.87 -6.96
N VAL A 54 -2.97 -12.10 -7.76
CA VAL A 54 -2.62 -10.71 -8.11
C VAL A 54 -3.18 -9.76 -7.06
N ILE A 55 -4.40 -10.00 -6.58
CA ILE A 55 -4.99 -9.21 -5.49
C ILE A 55 -4.12 -9.30 -4.24
N TYR A 56 -3.68 -10.50 -3.88
CA TYR A 56 -2.76 -10.73 -2.76
C TYR A 56 -1.32 -10.45 -3.19
N GLY A 57 -0.77 -9.33 -2.75
CA GLY A 57 0.59 -8.89 -3.05
C GLY A 57 0.68 -7.62 -3.90
N GLU A 58 -0.33 -7.31 -4.73
CA GLU A 58 -0.36 -6.05 -5.50
C GLU A 58 -1.43 -5.06 -5.00
N VAL A 59 -2.51 -5.54 -4.36
CA VAL A 59 -3.56 -4.69 -3.75
C VAL A 59 -3.59 -4.83 -2.23
N LEU A 60 -3.65 -6.08 -1.79
CA LEU A 60 -3.55 -6.47 -0.39
C LEU A 60 -2.13 -6.96 -0.09
N GLY A 61 -1.84 -7.20 1.18
CA GLY A 61 -0.64 -7.90 1.58
C GLY A 61 -0.62 -9.37 1.11
N LYS A 62 0.51 -10.05 1.31
CA LYS A 62 0.76 -11.37 0.71
C LYS A 62 -0.17 -12.45 1.27
N ALA A 63 -0.67 -12.29 2.50
CA ALA A 63 -1.63 -13.18 3.13
C ALA A 63 -3.07 -12.64 3.06
N GLY A 64 -3.32 -11.60 2.25
CA GLY A 64 -4.65 -10.98 2.10
C GLY A 64 -4.97 -9.92 3.16
N GLU A 65 -3.99 -9.50 3.95
CA GLU A 65 -4.10 -8.43 4.94
C GLU A 65 -4.28 -7.06 4.27
N PRO A 66 -5.06 -6.14 4.87
CA PRO A 66 -5.12 -4.77 4.38
C PRO A 66 -3.77 -4.05 4.59
N ILE A 67 -3.45 -3.12 3.70
CA ILE A 67 -2.24 -2.31 3.82
C ILE A 67 -2.44 -1.25 4.91
N VAL A 68 -1.60 -1.30 5.94
CA VAL A 68 -1.54 -0.25 6.97
C VAL A 68 -0.88 1.01 6.41
N ALA A 69 -1.29 2.18 6.90
CA ALA A 69 -0.73 3.44 6.47
C ALA A 69 0.81 3.44 6.64
N PRO A 70 1.59 3.71 5.58
CA PRO A 70 3.03 3.65 5.67
C PRO A 70 3.56 4.77 6.57
N ASN A 71 4.29 4.40 7.61
CA ASN A 71 5.01 5.35 8.45
C ASN A 71 6.45 5.49 7.93
N LEU A 72 6.86 6.72 7.61
CA LEU A 72 8.24 7.03 7.20
C LEU A 72 9.21 6.87 8.38
N ASN A 73 8.80 7.30 9.58
CA ASN A 73 9.60 7.20 10.78
C ASN A 73 9.36 5.87 11.50
N LYS A 74 9.84 4.79 10.88
CA LYS A 74 9.67 3.41 11.40
C LYS A 74 10.33 3.16 12.76
N ARG A 75 11.26 4.03 13.16
CA ARG A 75 11.98 3.93 14.44
C ARG A 75 11.30 4.71 15.56
N PHE A 76 10.29 5.52 15.25
CA PHE A 76 9.52 6.19 16.28
C PHE A 76 8.79 5.15 17.11
N SER A 77 9.33 4.88 18.29
CA SER A 77 8.63 4.18 19.34
C SER A 77 8.53 5.08 20.56
N VAL A 78 7.50 4.84 21.36
CA VAL A 78 7.26 5.60 22.58
C VAL A 78 7.35 4.64 23.74
N LYS A 79 8.19 4.96 24.71
CA LYS A 79 8.29 4.22 25.97
C LYS A 79 7.60 5.03 27.07
N LEU A 80 6.73 4.37 27.84
CA LEU A 80 6.22 4.91 29.09
C LEU A 80 7.35 4.89 30.13
N LEU A 81 7.61 6.02 30.78
CA LEU A 81 8.58 6.10 31.87
C LEU A 81 7.89 5.74 33.20
N THR A 82 8.61 5.02 34.04
CA THR A 82 8.21 4.69 35.42
C THR A 82 8.52 5.84 36.38
N GLU A 83 7.89 5.84 37.57
CA GLU A 83 8.13 6.84 38.62
C GLU A 83 9.63 7.01 38.93
N GLU A 84 10.37 5.90 39.06
CA GLU A 84 11.82 5.92 39.30
C GLU A 84 12.63 6.57 38.15
N GLU A 85 12.14 6.47 36.91
CA GLU A 85 12.84 6.98 35.72
C GLU A 85 12.60 8.47 35.48
N HIS A 86 11.43 9.01 35.84
CA HIS A 86 11.09 10.42 35.61
C HIS A 86 11.06 11.28 36.88
N GLY A 87 10.86 10.69 38.05
CA GLY A 87 10.98 11.34 39.37
C GLY A 87 10.08 12.55 39.61
N MET A 88 8.91 12.63 38.97
CA MET A 88 8.03 13.82 39.02
C MET A 88 6.69 13.57 39.72
N TYR A 89 6.02 12.48 39.36
CA TYR A 89 4.69 12.13 39.82
C TYR A 89 4.75 10.70 40.36
N SER A 90 3.97 10.43 41.41
CA SER A 90 3.79 9.05 41.87
C SER A 90 2.90 8.27 40.91
N ASP A 91 2.99 6.94 40.94
CA ASP A 91 2.17 6.06 40.10
C ASP A 91 0.64 6.27 40.27
N ASP A 92 0.20 6.74 41.44
CA ASP A 92 -1.20 7.06 41.74
C ASP A 92 -1.67 8.40 41.14
N TYR A 93 -0.74 9.26 40.71
CA TYR A 93 -1.07 10.56 40.15
C TYR A 93 -1.59 10.38 38.71
N PRO A 94 -2.65 11.09 38.28
CA PRO A 94 -3.31 10.83 36.99
C PRO A 94 -2.55 11.43 35.79
N CYS A 95 -1.22 11.38 35.78
CA CYS A 95 -0.36 11.86 34.70
C CYS A 95 0.66 10.78 34.32
N ARG A 96 0.87 10.57 33.02
CA ARG A 96 1.84 9.59 32.48
C ARG A 96 2.88 10.31 31.64
N ILE A 97 4.14 9.91 31.77
CA ILE A 97 5.25 10.51 31.03
C ILE A 97 5.75 9.55 29.96
N PHE A 98 5.79 10.01 28.72
CA PHE A 98 6.20 9.24 27.57
C PHE A 98 7.48 9.83 26.96
N LYS A 99 8.46 8.97 26.66
CA LYS A 99 9.68 9.35 25.97
C LYS A 99 9.71 8.74 24.57
N SER A 100 9.95 9.58 23.57
CA SER A 100 10.27 9.11 22.23
C SER A 100 11.62 8.42 22.25
N THR A 101 11.64 7.15 21.86
CA THR A 101 12.85 6.40 21.54
C THR A 101 13.01 6.46 20.01
N ALA A 102 14.15 6.97 19.53
CA ALA A 102 14.50 7.04 18.11
C ALA A 102 15.61 6.03 17.79
#